data_AF-A0A2N6FT65-F1
#
_entry.id   AF-A0A2N6FT65-F1
#
_cell.length_a   1.000
_cell.length_b   1.000
_cell.length_c   1.000
_cell.angle_alpha   90.00
_cell.angle_beta   90.00
_cell.angle_gamma   90.00
#
_symmetry.space_group_name_H-M   'P 1'
#
loop_
_entity.id
_entity.type
_entity.pdbx_description
1 polymer ?
#
loop_
_entity_poly.entity_id
_entity_poly.type
_entity_poly.pdbx_seq_one_letter_code
_entity_poly.pdbx_strand_id
1 'polypeptide(L)'
;MKKILIIFILLITFSYSKECSPYFNPEKFYEAPELLKEILDKNFPNGIFTDYHFKEAIKKNNEILKKNSFIEKGEYIYPTKNGLWKYKKIKNKIDEINIARTEIYKFSDIDIANTINDDFENFWLDYIENAYEMQLTPEQTLFRYNTTYFTMSVFIYGVKGDSIPLKGTTVNFWLKDYTKEVNTYIKCMKE
;
A
#
# COMPACT_ATOMS: atom_id res chain seq x y z
N MET A 1 -61.92 -4.45 -2.14
CA MET A 1 -60.68 -4.68 -1.35
C MET A 1 -59.51 -5.30 -2.14
N LYS A 2 -59.53 -5.39 -3.49
CA LYS A 2 -58.41 -5.95 -4.28
C LYS A 2 -57.51 -4.90 -4.97
N LYS A 3 -57.90 -3.61 -4.97
CA LYS A 3 -57.14 -2.54 -5.64
C LYS A 3 -56.12 -1.80 -4.76
N ILE A 4 -56.20 -1.95 -3.43
CA ILE A 4 -55.31 -1.25 -2.49
C ILE A 4 -54.01 -2.03 -2.24
N LEU A 5 -54.02 -3.36 -2.44
CA LEU A 5 -52.85 -4.21 -2.17
C LEU A 5 -51.72 -4.05 -3.21
N ILE A 6 -52.02 -3.57 -4.42
CA ILE A 6 -51.02 -3.42 -5.50
C ILE A 6 -50.17 -2.16 -5.32
N ILE A 7 -50.70 -1.12 -4.66
CA ILE A 7 -49.99 0.14 -4.43
C ILE A 7 -48.89 -0.02 -3.37
N PHE A 8 -49.06 -0.92 -2.40
CA PHE A 8 -48.06 -1.15 -1.35
C PHE A 8 -46.82 -1.92 -1.85
N ILE A 9 -46.96 -2.72 -2.92
CA ILE A 9 -45.85 -3.49 -3.50
C ILE A 9 -44.99 -2.61 -4.44
N LEU A 10 -45.56 -1.53 -4.99
CA LEU A 10 -44.85 -0.56 -5.85
C LEU A 10 -44.03 0.48 -5.06
N LEU A 11 -44.21 0.58 -3.74
CA LEU A 11 -43.45 1.49 -2.87
C LEU A 11 -42.18 0.85 -2.28
N ILE A 12 -42.01 -0.47 -2.39
CA ILE A 12 -40.85 -1.18 -1.81
C ILE A 12 -39.66 -1.26 -2.80
N THR A 13 -39.85 -0.90 -4.07
CA THR A 13 -38.79 -0.97 -5.09
C THR A 13 -37.92 0.28 -5.23
N PHE A 14 -38.12 1.32 -4.41
CA PHE A 14 -37.42 2.60 -4.54
C PHE A 14 -36.46 2.97 -3.39
N SER A 15 -35.97 2.00 -2.63
CA SER A 15 -35.02 2.29 -1.54
C SER A 15 -33.88 1.28 -1.46
N TYR A 16 -33.25 0.99 -2.60
CA TYR A 16 -31.82 0.65 -2.58
C TYR A 16 -31.06 1.97 -2.63
N SER A 17 -30.80 2.59 -1.48
CA SER A 17 -29.72 3.57 -1.41
C SER A 17 -28.47 2.85 -1.91
N LYS A 18 -27.90 3.29 -3.03
CA LYS A 18 -26.53 2.94 -3.37
C LYS A 18 -25.67 3.61 -2.30
N GLU A 19 -25.47 2.94 -1.17
CA GLU A 19 -24.59 3.47 -0.14
C GLU A 19 -23.17 3.45 -0.69
N CYS A 20 -22.66 4.65 -0.98
CA CYS A 20 -21.29 4.83 -1.42
C CYS A 20 -20.37 4.44 -0.26
N SER A 21 -19.46 3.48 -0.47
CA SER A 21 -18.59 2.98 0.61
C SER A 21 -17.78 4.12 1.24
N PRO A 22 -18.03 4.47 2.52
CA PRO A 22 -17.40 5.63 3.16
C PRO A 22 -15.90 5.43 3.38
N TYR A 23 -15.37 4.22 3.20
CA TYR A 23 -13.94 3.93 3.25
C TYR A 23 -13.18 4.65 2.13
N PHE A 24 -13.78 4.81 0.95
CA PHE A 24 -13.16 5.44 -0.23
C PHE A 24 -13.52 6.92 -0.39
N ASN A 25 -13.97 7.59 0.66
CA ASN A 25 -14.15 9.04 0.64
C ASN A 25 -12.78 9.72 0.44
N PRO A 26 -12.58 10.54 -0.62
CA PRO A 26 -11.34 11.28 -0.85
C PRO A 26 -10.83 12.07 0.35
N GLU A 27 -11.73 12.57 1.21
CA GLU A 27 -11.37 13.37 2.40
C GLU A 27 -10.63 12.56 3.47
N LYS A 28 -10.64 11.22 3.39
CA LYS A 28 -9.89 10.34 4.29
C LYS A 28 -8.44 10.12 3.86
N PHE A 29 -8.06 10.58 2.67
CA PHE A 29 -6.71 10.40 2.15
C PHE A 29 -5.89 11.64 2.45
N TYR A 30 -4.81 11.47 3.19
CA TYR A 30 -3.86 12.53 3.47
C TYR A 30 -3.05 12.84 2.20
N GLU A 31 -2.67 14.10 2.00
CA GLU A 31 -1.68 14.39 0.96
C GLU A 31 -0.36 13.71 1.34
N ALA A 32 0.32 13.09 0.37
CA ALA A 32 1.56 12.38 0.65
C ALA A 32 2.61 13.31 1.28
N PRO A 33 3.30 12.88 2.36
CA PRO A 33 4.38 13.67 2.96
C PRO A 33 5.53 13.82 1.98
N GLU A 34 6.37 14.85 2.17
CA GLU A 34 7.41 15.23 1.21
C GLU A 34 8.38 14.08 0.90
N LEU A 35 8.83 13.35 1.93
CA LEU A 35 9.71 12.21 1.72
C LEU A 35 9.05 11.11 0.89
N LEU A 36 7.74 10.86 1.09
CA LEU A 36 7.02 9.90 0.25
C LEU A 36 6.99 10.39 -1.20
N LYS A 37 6.70 11.67 -1.44
CA LYS A 37 6.72 12.26 -2.79
C LYS A 37 8.08 12.06 -3.46
N GLU A 38 9.18 12.35 -2.77
CA GLU A 38 10.53 12.14 -3.29
C GLU A 38 10.81 10.67 -3.65
N ILE A 39 10.39 9.73 -2.78
CA ILE A 39 10.52 8.30 -3.03
C ILE A 39 9.71 7.89 -4.27
N LEU A 40 8.49 8.40 -4.40
CA LEU A 40 7.61 8.09 -5.53
C LEU A 40 8.17 8.68 -6.83
N ASP A 41 8.57 9.96 -6.85
CA ASP A 41 9.12 10.63 -8.03
C ASP A 41 10.40 9.95 -8.54
N LYS A 42 11.28 9.56 -7.62
CA LYS A 42 12.52 8.86 -7.95
C LYS A 42 12.26 7.50 -8.59
N ASN A 43 11.23 6.78 -8.17
CA ASN A 43 10.93 5.43 -8.67
C ASN A 43 9.94 5.43 -9.84
N PHE A 44 9.12 6.47 -9.97
CA PHE A 44 7.98 6.54 -10.89
C PHE A 44 7.85 7.93 -11.53
N PRO A 45 8.84 8.38 -12.34
CA PRO A 45 8.84 9.71 -12.95
C PRO A 45 7.65 9.98 -13.90
N ASN A 46 6.95 8.92 -14.33
CA ASN A 46 5.79 9.00 -15.22
C ASN A 46 4.45 8.73 -14.50
N GLY A 47 4.46 8.71 -13.16
CA GLY A 47 3.30 8.40 -12.34
C GLY A 47 3.34 7.00 -11.73
N ILE A 48 2.73 6.87 -10.55
CA ILE A 48 2.66 5.62 -9.78
C ILE A 48 1.56 4.70 -10.34
N PHE A 49 1.73 3.38 -10.16
CA PHE A 49 0.83 2.34 -10.69
C PHE A 49 0.62 2.34 -12.22
N THR A 50 1.45 3.07 -12.97
CA THR A 50 1.47 3.00 -14.44
C THR A 50 2.16 1.74 -14.92
N ASP A 51 1.97 1.39 -16.20
CA ASP A 51 2.66 0.23 -16.77
C ASP A 51 4.18 0.35 -16.63
N TYR A 52 4.76 -0.66 -15.99
CA TYR A 52 6.17 -0.71 -15.66
C TYR A 52 6.69 -2.14 -15.85
N HIS A 53 7.95 -2.25 -16.29
CA HIS A 53 8.62 -3.51 -16.52
C HIS A 53 10.07 -3.46 -16.03
N PHE A 54 10.48 -4.42 -15.21
CA PHE A 54 11.89 -4.63 -14.92
C PHE A 54 12.60 -5.16 -16.17
N LYS A 55 13.82 -4.66 -16.44
CA LYS A 55 14.69 -5.20 -17.49
C LYS A 55 14.95 -6.70 -17.29
N GLU A 56 15.15 -7.11 -16.04
CA GLU A 56 15.24 -8.50 -15.64
C GLU A 56 14.20 -8.79 -14.55
N ALA A 57 13.15 -9.51 -14.92
CA ALA A 57 12.03 -9.83 -14.04
C ALA A 57 12.00 -11.33 -13.70
N ILE A 58 11.65 -11.63 -12.45
CA ILE A 58 11.31 -12.97 -11.98
C ILE A 58 9.80 -12.97 -11.71
N LYS A 59 9.07 -13.93 -12.28
CA LYS A 59 7.64 -14.12 -12.00
C LYS A 59 7.50 -15.21 -10.94
N LYS A 60 6.82 -14.90 -9.84
CA LYS A 60 6.51 -15.85 -8.77
C LYS A 60 5.06 -15.64 -8.37
N ASN A 61 4.22 -16.66 -8.58
CA ASN A 61 2.77 -16.55 -8.43
C ASN A 61 2.21 -15.37 -9.26
N ASN A 62 1.49 -14.45 -8.61
CA ASN A 62 0.95 -13.23 -9.22
C ASN A 62 1.88 -12.02 -9.08
N GLU A 63 3.08 -12.21 -8.54
CA GLU A 63 4.06 -11.16 -8.28
C GLU A 63 5.16 -11.14 -9.34
N ILE A 64 5.66 -9.95 -9.62
CA ILE A 64 6.78 -9.68 -10.50
C ILE A 64 7.87 -9.03 -9.66
N LEU A 65 9.01 -9.71 -9.53
CA LEU A 65 10.14 -9.31 -8.71
C LEU A 65 11.30 -8.89 -9.62
N LYS A 66 12.07 -7.88 -9.17
CA LYS A 66 13.28 -7.44 -9.84
C LYS A 66 14.40 -8.43 -9.56
N LYS A 67 15.04 -8.94 -10.61
CA LYS A 67 16.15 -9.88 -10.47
C LYS A 67 17.30 -9.25 -9.66
N ASN A 68 17.95 -10.06 -8.82
CA ASN A 68 19.09 -9.65 -8.00
C ASN A 68 18.80 -8.50 -7.02
N SER A 69 17.56 -8.32 -6.55
CA SER A 69 17.19 -7.30 -5.55
C SER A 69 16.54 -7.87 -4.29
N PHE A 70 16.58 -9.19 -4.11
CA PHE A 70 16.00 -9.87 -2.97
C PHE A 70 16.78 -11.14 -2.62
N ILE A 71 16.55 -11.66 -1.43
CA ILE A 71 16.96 -13.00 -0.98
C ILE A 71 15.74 -13.78 -0.51
N GLU A 72 15.80 -15.11 -0.59
CA GLU A 72 14.72 -15.99 -0.14
C GLU A 72 15.21 -16.87 1.02
N LYS A 73 14.36 -17.06 2.04
CA LYS A 73 14.60 -18.01 3.14
C LYS A 73 13.29 -18.69 3.50
N GLY A 74 13.14 -19.96 3.09
CA GLY A 74 11.86 -20.66 3.18
C GLY A 74 10.82 -19.98 2.29
N GLU A 75 9.68 -19.62 2.87
CA GLU A 75 8.58 -18.95 2.16
C GLU A 75 8.75 -17.42 2.08
N TYR A 76 9.69 -16.86 2.83
CA TYR A 76 9.89 -15.42 2.93
C TYR A 76 10.83 -14.86 1.86
N ILE A 77 10.54 -13.65 1.39
CA ILE A 77 11.30 -12.92 0.38
C ILE A 77 11.63 -11.53 0.93
N TYR A 78 12.91 -11.22 1.05
CA TYR A 78 13.39 -9.98 1.66
C TYR A 78 14.11 -9.11 0.63
N PRO A 79 13.73 -7.83 0.47
CA PRO A 79 14.45 -6.92 -0.40
C PRO A 79 15.87 -6.63 0.12
N THR A 80 16.81 -6.53 -0.81
CA THR A 80 18.24 -6.28 -0.52
C THR A 80 18.81 -5.07 -1.24
N LYS A 81 18.00 -4.35 -2.02
CA LYS A 81 18.40 -3.14 -2.74
C LYS A 81 17.36 -2.05 -2.65
N ASN A 82 17.82 -0.81 -2.65
CA ASN A 82 16.99 0.38 -2.74
C ASN A 82 16.13 0.43 -4.02
N GLY A 83 14.93 1.00 -3.87
CA GLY A 83 13.99 1.31 -4.93
C GLY A 83 12.91 0.24 -5.16
N LEU A 84 12.14 0.42 -6.23
CA LEU A 84 11.11 -0.51 -6.66
C LEU A 84 11.72 -1.89 -6.94
N TRP A 85 11.21 -2.91 -6.24
CA TRP A 85 11.74 -4.27 -6.31
C TRP A 85 10.67 -5.33 -6.55
N LYS A 86 9.40 -5.05 -6.28
CA LYS A 86 8.29 -5.98 -6.49
C LYS A 86 7.01 -5.23 -6.87
N TYR A 87 6.22 -5.78 -7.78
CA TYR A 87 4.88 -5.32 -8.08
C TYR A 87 3.95 -6.48 -8.45
N LYS A 88 2.64 -6.25 -8.34
CA LYS A 88 1.59 -7.22 -8.68
C LYS A 88 0.61 -6.60 -9.65
N LYS A 89 0.12 -7.41 -10.60
CA LYS A 89 -0.87 -6.99 -11.58
C LYS A 89 -2.23 -7.63 -11.33
N ILE A 90 -3.30 -6.84 -11.44
CA ILE A 90 -4.69 -7.30 -11.50
C ILE A 90 -5.30 -6.77 -12.81
N LYS A 91 -5.90 -7.65 -13.62
CA LYS A 91 -6.47 -7.29 -14.93
C LYS A 91 -5.48 -6.51 -15.81
N ASN A 92 -4.22 -6.97 -15.83
CA ASN A 92 -3.08 -6.41 -16.55
C ASN A 92 -2.59 -5.01 -16.10
N LYS A 93 -3.20 -4.40 -15.09
CA LYS A 93 -2.75 -3.14 -14.48
C LYS A 93 -1.98 -3.39 -13.18
N ILE A 94 -1.03 -2.54 -12.84
CA ILE A 94 -0.34 -2.64 -11.54
C ILE A 94 -1.35 -2.26 -10.45
N ASP A 95 -1.48 -3.13 -9.45
CA ASP A 95 -2.40 -2.98 -8.32
C ASP A 95 -1.63 -2.73 -7.02
N GLU A 96 -0.49 -3.40 -6.87
CA GLU A 96 0.38 -3.27 -5.69
C GLU A 96 1.83 -3.07 -6.13
N ILE A 97 2.56 -2.21 -5.41
CA ILE A 97 4.00 -1.98 -5.59
C ILE A 97 4.71 -2.06 -4.23
N ASN A 98 5.98 -2.44 -4.27
CA ASN A 98 6.85 -2.50 -3.10
C ASN A 98 8.16 -1.77 -3.40
N ILE A 99 8.48 -0.80 -2.57
CA ILE A 99 9.69 0.02 -2.67
C ILE A 99 10.51 -0.22 -1.42
N ALA A 100 11.78 -0.56 -1.59
CA ALA A 100 12.67 -0.81 -0.47
C ALA A 100 13.63 0.37 -0.24
N ARG A 101 13.90 0.64 1.04
CA ARG A 101 15.01 1.46 1.53
C ARG A 101 15.88 0.56 2.43
N THR A 102 17.10 0.29 2.00
CA THR A 102 18.05 -0.61 2.65
C THR A 102 19.21 0.20 3.22
N GLU A 103 19.48 -0.02 4.50
CA GLU A 103 20.58 0.58 5.25
C GLU A 103 21.64 -0.50 5.54
N ILE A 104 22.90 -0.07 5.69
CA ILE A 104 24.02 -1.01 5.95
C ILE A 104 24.11 -1.45 7.41
N TYR A 105 23.48 -0.71 8.32
CA TYR A 105 23.48 -0.98 9.75
C TYR A 105 22.16 -1.60 10.20
N LYS A 106 22.21 -2.43 11.24
CA LYS A 106 21.02 -2.90 11.95
C LYS A 106 20.64 -1.86 13.01
N PHE A 107 19.50 -1.22 12.82
CA PHE A 107 18.89 -0.34 13.82
C PHE A 107 18.24 -1.15 14.94
N SER A 108 18.05 -0.52 16.10
CA SER A 108 17.08 -1.04 17.05
C SER A 108 15.67 -0.77 16.53
N ASP A 109 14.74 -1.58 17.00
CA ASP A 109 13.34 -1.62 16.57
C ASP A 109 12.68 -0.26 16.85
N ILE A 110 12.93 0.30 18.04
CA ILE A 110 12.46 1.63 18.46
C ILE A 110 13.06 2.74 17.58
N ASP A 111 14.37 2.71 17.33
CA ASP A 111 15.05 3.79 16.59
C ASP A 111 14.51 3.89 15.15
N ILE A 112 14.37 2.75 14.46
CA ILE A 112 13.88 2.75 13.08
C ILE A 112 12.39 3.05 13.01
N ALA A 113 11.58 2.56 13.95
CA ALA A 113 10.15 2.89 14.02
C ALA A 113 9.94 4.40 14.15
N ASN A 114 10.62 5.03 15.11
CA ASN A 114 10.52 6.48 15.34
C ASN A 114 11.04 7.28 14.14
N THR A 115 12.18 6.88 13.57
CA THR A 115 12.73 7.54 12.38
C THR A 115 11.74 7.52 11.22
N ILE A 116 11.13 6.37 10.93
CA ILE A 116 10.14 6.27 9.86
C ILE A 116 8.87 7.04 10.21
N ASN A 117 8.46 7.07 11.47
CA ASN A 117 7.28 7.83 11.84
C ASN A 117 7.49 9.35 11.68
N ASP A 118 8.65 9.85 12.12
CA ASP A 118 9.03 11.26 11.99
C ASP A 118 9.19 11.66 10.52
N ASP A 119 9.82 10.81 9.70
CA ASP A 119 10.01 10.97 8.26
C ASP A 119 8.67 11.10 7.49
N PHE A 120 7.57 10.62 8.07
CA PHE A 120 6.23 10.56 7.47
C PHE A 120 5.16 11.16 8.40
N GLU A 121 5.43 12.29 9.02
CA GLU A 121 4.41 13.11 9.73
C GLU A 121 3.62 12.40 10.85
N ASN A 122 4.19 11.36 11.46
CA ASN A 122 3.62 10.62 12.58
C ASN A 122 2.29 9.90 12.30
N PHE A 123 2.11 9.35 11.09
CA PHE A 123 0.90 8.57 10.75
C PHE A 123 0.77 7.24 11.51
N TRP A 124 1.88 6.70 12.03
CA TRP A 124 1.88 5.51 12.86
C TRP A 124 2.02 5.87 14.33
N LEU A 125 1.47 5.04 15.21
CA LEU A 125 1.45 5.28 16.65
C LEU A 125 2.25 4.25 17.43
N ASP A 126 2.40 3.05 16.87
CA ASP A 126 3.05 1.91 17.51
C ASP A 126 3.50 0.91 16.43
N TYR A 127 4.11 -0.21 16.82
CA TYR A 127 4.47 -1.29 15.91
C TYR A 127 4.20 -2.66 16.54
N ILE A 128 3.95 -3.64 15.68
CA ILE A 128 3.95 -5.06 16.07
C ILE A 128 5.20 -5.71 15.49
N GLU A 129 5.83 -6.57 16.28
CA GLU A 129 7.03 -7.28 15.88
C GLU A 129 6.83 -8.79 16.05
N ASN A 130 7.39 -9.54 15.11
CA ASN A 130 7.66 -10.96 15.27
C ASN A 130 9.13 -11.24 14.92
N ALA A 131 9.57 -12.49 15.05
CA ALA A 131 10.97 -12.88 14.80
C ALA A 131 11.48 -12.62 13.36
N TYR A 132 10.64 -12.19 12.42
CA TYR A 132 10.97 -12.01 11.00
C TYR A 132 10.55 -10.67 10.42
N GLU A 133 9.79 -9.85 11.13
CA GLU A 133 9.38 -8.53 10.64
C GLU A 133 8.82 -7.67 11.76
N MET A 134 8.95 -6.36 11.57
CA MET A 134 8.24 -5.34 12.31
C MET A 134 7.27 -4.62 11.36
N GLN A 135 6.03 -4.41 11.79
CA GLN A 135 4.98 -3.73 11.03
C GLN A 135 4.48 -2.54 11.83
N LEU A 136 4.49 -1.34 11.22
CA LEU A 136 3.97 -0.14 11.86
C LEU A 136 2.44 -0.15 11.93
N THR A 137 1.87 0.42 12.99
CA THR A 137 0.42 0.47 13.26
C THR A 137 -0.09 1.91 13.29
N PRO A 138 -1.26 2.23 12.69
CA PRO A 138 -2.13 1.29 11.98
C PRO A 138 -1.45 0.71 10.73
N GLU A 139 -1.76 -0.56 10.44
CA GLU A 139 -1.14 -1.29 9.35
C GLU A 139 -1.27 -0.56 8.00
N GLN A 140 -2.35 0.18 7.80
CA GLN A 140 -2.66 0.87 6.57
C GLN A 140 -2.97 2.34 6.82
N THR A 141 -2.30 3.18 6.04
CA THR A 141 -2.48 4.64 6.01
C THR A 141 -2.90 5.05 4.60
N LEU A 142 -3.82 6.02 4.49
CA LEU A 142 -4.41 6.41 3.21
C LEU A 142 -3.76 7.68 2.69
N PHE A 143 -3.18 7.61 1.50
CA PHE A 143 -2.48 8.73 0.87
C PHE A 143 -3.02 9.08 -0.51
N ARG A 144 -2.94 10.36 -0.80
CA ARG A 144 -3.12 10.94 -2.11
C ARG A 144 -1.79 11.48 -2.62
N TYR A 145 -1.49 11.19 -3.87
CA TYR A 145 -0.36 11.76 -4.58
C TYR A 145 -0.84 12.15 -5.99
N ASN A 146 -0.84 13.45 -6.29
CA ASN A 146 -1.45 14.00 -7.52
C ASN A 146 -2.93 13.60 -7.67
N THR A 147 -3.24 12.78 -8.68
CA THR A 147 -4.58 12.25 -8.96
C THR A 147 -4.78 10.81 -8.48
N THR A 148 -3.76 10.22 -7.85
CA THR A 148 -3.77 8.83 -7.42
C THR A 148 -4.06 8.74 -5.92
N TYR A 149 -4.90 7.78 -5.56
CA TYR A 149 -5.26 7.44 -4.19
C TYR A 149 -4.78 6.03 -3.89
N PHE A 150 -4.09 5.83 -2.78
CA PHE A 150 -3.54 4.53 -2.41
C PHE A 150 -3.48 4.34 -0.90
N THR A 151 -3.39 3.09 -0.48
CA THR A 151 -3.03 2.75 0.90
C THR A 151 -1.55 2.38 0.96
N MET A 152 -0.91 2.67 2.10
CA MET A 152 0.48 2.33 2.36
C MET A 152 0.62 1.59 3.69
N SER A 153 1.43 0.54 3.67
CA SER A 153 1.90 -0.22 4.83
C SER A 153 3.43 -0.21 4.86
N VAL A 154 3.98 -0.18 6.07
CA VAL A 154 5.43 -0.19 6.29
C VAL A 154 5.82 -1.48 6.99
N PHE A 155 6.70 -2.24 6.35
CA PHE A 155 7.30 -3.45 6.90
C PHE A 155 8.80 -3.22 7.05
N ILE A 156 9.35 -3.58 8.20
CA ILE A 156 10.75 -3.36 8.54
C ILE A 156 11.39 -4.72 8.84
N TYR A 157 12.50 -4.96 8.17
CA TYR A 157 13.29 -6.17 8.21
C TYR A 157 14.72 -5.81 8.61
N GLY A 158 15.49 -6.75 9.14
CA GLY A 158 16.89 -6.57 9.51
C GLY A 158 17.09 -5.71 10.76
N VAL A 159 16.21 -5.77 11.75
CA VAL A 159 16.33 -5.04 13.05
C VAL A 159 17.11 -5.87 14.08
N LYS A 160 17.55 -5.24 15.18
CA LYS A 160 18.35 -5.91 16.22
C LYS A 160 17.49 -6.88 17.02
N GLY A 161 17.60 -8.17 16.71
CA GLY A 161 16.88 -9.23 17.41
C GLY A 161 16.10 -10.13 16.45
N ASP A 162 15.94 -9.69 15.20
CA ASP A 162 15.29 -10.47 14.18
C ASP A 162 16.12 -11.66 13.67
N SER A 163 15.41 -12.66 13.15
CA SER A 163 15.96 -13.89 12.59
C SER A 163 16.21 -13.79 11.08
N ILE A 164 16.15 -12.58 10.53
CA ILE A 164 16.27 -12.33 9.09
C ILE A 164 17.75 -12.31 8.68
N PRO A 165 18.13 -13.00 7.59
CA PRO A 165 19.51 -13.06 7.10
C PRO A 165 19.96 -11.79 6.33
N LEU A 166 19.53 -10.60 6.75
CA LEU A 166 19.97 -9.33 6.18
C LEU A 166 21.18 -8.76 6.93
N LYS A 167 22.08 -8.09 6.20
CA LYS A 167 23.28 -7.45 6.76
C LYS A 167 22.98 -6.16 7.52
N GLY A 168 21.87 -5.50 7.20
CA GLY A 168 21.40 -4.27 7.83
C GLY A 168 19.88 -4.21 7.77
N THR A 169 19.32 -3.07 8.15
CA THR A 169 17.86 -2.85 8.18
C THR A 169 17.32 -2.49 6.80
N THR A 170 16.19 -3.08 6.43
CA THR A 170 15.44 -2.77 5.22
C THR A 170 14.03 -2.38 5.58
N VAL A 171 13.61 -1.20 5.12
CA VAL A 171 12.23 -0.73 5.17
C VAL A 171 11.58 -1.00 3.81
N ASN A 172 10.44 -1.68 3.81
CA ASN A 172 9.65 -1.98 2.64
C ASN A 172 8.31 -1.24 2.73
N PHE A 173 8.12 -0.29 1.81
CA PHE A 173 6.86 0.40 1.61
C PHE A 173 6.00 -0.42 0.64
N TRP A 174 4.93 -1.01 1.15
CA TRP A 174 3.91 -1.67 0.33
C TRP A 174 2.80 -0.65 0.04
N LEU A 175 2.51 -0.42 -1.23
CA LEU A 175 1.45 0.49 -1.65
C LEU A 175 0.44 -0.24 -2.53
N LYS A 176 -0.84 0.07 -2.37
CA LYS A 176 -1.94 -0.49 -3.16
C LYS A 176 -2.86 0.60 -3.71
N ASP A 177 -3.15 0.52 -5.01
CA ASP A 177 -4.00 1.48 -5.72
C ASP A 177 -5.46 1.38 -5.29
N TYR A 178 -6.05 2.52 -4.89
CA TYR A 178 -7.47 2.71 -4.60
C TYR A 178 -8.12 3.78 -5.49
N THR A 179 -7.42 4.25 -6.52
CA THR A 179 -7.88 5.35 -7.37
C THR A 179 -9.20 5.02 -8.05
N LYS A 180 -9.40 3.76 -8.46
CA LYS A 180 -10.66 3.35 -9.10
C LYS A 180 -11.82 3.37 -8.11
N GLU A 181 -11.62 2.86 -6.91
CA GLU A 181 -12.59 2.78 -5.83
C GLU A 181 -13.01 4.18 -5.39
N VAL A 182 -12.04 5.08 -5.19
CA VAL A 182 -12.29 6.50 -4.87
C VAL A 182 -13.04 7.20 -5.99
N ASN A 183 -12.65 7.00 -7.25
CA ASN A 183 -13.39 7.56 -8.39
C ASN A 183 -14.82 7.00 -8.51
N THR A 184 -15.04 5.77 -8.09
CA THR A 184 -16.38 5.16 -8.04
C THR A 184 -17.20 5.81 -6.94
N TYR A 185 -16.61 6.05 -5.76
CA TYR A 185 -17.24 6.81 -4.68
C TYR A 185 -17.63 8.23 -5.14
N ILE A 186 -16.72 8.98 -5.77
CA ILE A 186 -16.99 10.34 -6.28
C ILE A 186 -18.16 10.35 -7.27
N LYS A 187 -18.27 9.34 -8.14
CA LYS A 187 -19.40 9.21 -9.07
C LYS A 187 -20.70 8.92 -8.33
N CYS A 188 -20.65 7.99 -7.39
CA CYS A 188 -21.79 7.61 -6.56
C CYS A 188 -22.37 8.81 -5.78
N MET A 189 -21.51 9.67 -5.22
CA MET A 189 -21.94 10.89 -4.50
C MET A 189 -22.53 11.99 -5.40
N LYS A 190 -22.42 11.87 -6.73
CA LYS A 190 -22.99 12.81 -7.71
C LYS A 190 -24.31 12.34 -8.31
N GLU A 191 -24.67 11.07 -8.11
CA GLU A 191 -25.95 10.48 -8.50
C GLU A 191 -27.03 10.78 -7.45
#